data_AF-A0A811JWE9-F1
#
_entry.id   AF-A0A811JWE9-F1
#
_cell.length_a   1.000
_cell.length_b   1.000
_cell.length_c   1.000
_cell.angle_alpha   90.00
_cell.angle_beta   90.00
_cell.angle_gamma   90.00
#
_symmetry.space_group_name_H-M   'P 1'
#
loop_
_entity.id
_entity.type
_entity.pdbx_description
1 polymer ?
#
loop_
_entity_poly.entity_id
_entity_poly.type
_entity_poly.pdbx_seq_one_letter_code
_entity_poly.pdbx_strand_id
1 'polypeptide(L)'
;MVTVDPYFHDTSPDFVGAPAGPASNVSSIMPYYWTSDDTRRAIIASILPIGAGVAGAAYIARDKEIDNVITSARKPHWAIKSRSTHSAIDLMTIAPLGYASYLVYKNGGGFDYTDTTVALSLYGANVGLALVNIPLLKKSNFQCLFYNSLLVSGTAAATAYAFYKIDQNAGLWTIPYALWTAYYAFFGYAAYQLNSPQKDA
;
A
#
# COMPACT_ATOMS: atom_id res chain seq x y z
N MET A 1 -11.94 34.28 1.33
CA MET A 1 -13.12 33.85 2.10
C MET A 1 -12.96 32.35 2.30
N VAL A 2 -12.38 31.95 3.44
CA VAL A 2 -12.08 30.53 3.74
C VAL A 2 -13.30 29.99 4.47
N THR A 3 -14.01 29.06 3.83
CA THR A 3 -15.17 28.40 4.40
C THR A 3 -14.66 27.40 5.45
N VAL A 4 -14.87 27.73 6.72
CA VAL A 4 -14.56 26.84 7.84
C VAL A 4 -15.66 25.76 7.89
N ASP A 5 -15.23 24.50 7.92
CA ASP A 5 -16.08 23.31 7.91
C ASP A 5 -16.90 23.22 9.22
N PRO A 6 -18.24 23.05 9.16
CA PRO A 6 -19.13 23.06 10.33
C PRO A 6 -18.96 21.89 11.32
N TYR A 7 -18.05 20.94 11.07
CA TYR A 7 -17.82 19.80 11.98
C TYR A 7 -16.67 20.01 13.00
N PHE A 8 -16.05 21.19 13.06
CA PHE A 8 -15.06 21.52 14.08
C PHE A 8 -15.72 21.97 15.39
N HIS A 9 -15.76 21.08 16.38
CA HIS A 9 -16.05 21.45 17.77
C HIS A 9 -14.76 21.89 18.47
N ASP A 10 -14.61 23.20 18.64
CA ASP A 10 -13.58 23.80 19.49
C ASP A 10 -13.96 23.57 20.97
N THR A 11 -13.13 22.86 21.72
CA THR A 11 -13.35 22.51 23.14
C THR A 11 -12.22 23.03 24.03
N SER A 12 -11.65 24.18 23.67
CA SER A 12 -10.64 24.85 24.47
C SER A 12 -11.30 25.65 25.62
N PRO A 13 -10.93 25.48 26.90
CA PRO A 13 -11.39 26.37 27.95
C PRO A 13 -10.61 27.69 27.91
N ASP A 14 -11.34 28.81 27.96
CA ASP A 14 -10.79 30.16 28.00
C ASP A 14 -9.89 30.36 29.23
N PHE A 15 -8.59 30.55 29.01
CA PHE A 15 -7.63 30.85 30.07
C PHE A 15 -7.77 32.32 30.53
N VAL A 16 -8.61 32.54 31.54
CA VAL A 16 -8.58 33.75 32.37
C VAL A 16 -7.56 33.54 33.49
N GLY A 17 -6.64 34.51 33.64
CA GLY A 17 -5.38 34.38 34.36
C GLY A 17 -5.45 33.99 35.85
N ALA A 18 -4.38 33.31 36.29
CA ALA A 18 -4.03 33.11 37.70
C ALA A 18 -2.49 32.97 37.86
N PRO A 19 -1.92 33.30 39.05
CA PRO A 19 -0.55 33.76 39.19
C PRO A 19 0.50 32.65 39.38
N ALA A 20 1.76 33.01 39.13
CA ALA A 20 2.94 32.15 39.11
C ALA A 20 3.19 31.38 40.43
N GLY A 21 3.05 30.05 40.37
CA GLY A 21 3.56 29.08 41.35
C GLY A 21 4.68 28.22 40.74
N PRO A 22 5.47 27.49 41.56
CA PRO A 22 6.75 26.94 41.15
C PRO A 22 6.58 25.84 40.10
N ALA A 23 7.43 25.89 39.07
CA ALA A 23 7.42 25.02 37.91
C ALA A 23 7.45 23.53 38.30
N SER A 24 6.29 22.89 38.30
CA SER A 24 6.18 21.45 38.17
C SER A 24 6.66 21.08 36.75
N ASN A 25 7.52 20.07 36.66
CA ASN A 25 7.92 19.45 35.40
C ASN A 25 6.68 18.80 34.76
N VAL A 26 5.85 19.63 34.11
CA VAL A 26 4.83 19.16 33.19
C VAL A 26 5.62 18.67 31.99
N SER A 27 5.71 17.35 31.81
CA SER A 27 6.09 16.79 30.52
C SER A 27 5.09 17.34 29.51
N SER A 28 5.51 18.35 28.76
CA SER A 28 4.69 18.99 27.73
C SER A 28 4.40 17.94 26.67
N ILE A 29 3.30 17.22 26.83
CA ILE A 29 2.67 16.48 25.73
C ILE A 29 2.16 17.57 24.80
N MET A 30 3.02 18.04 23.89
CA MET A 30 2.59 18.98 22.87
C MET A 30 1.53 18.29 22.03
N PRO A 31 0.31 18.85 21.91
CA PRO A 31 -0.70 18.29 21.03
C PRO A 31 -0.14 18.31 19.59
N TYR A 32 -0.11 17.16 18.95
CA TYR A 32 0.33 17.02 17.56
C TYR A 32 -0.56 17.88 16.67
N TYR A 33 -0.03 19.02 16.20
CA TYR A 33 -0.75 19.97 15.37
C TYR A 33 -0.51 19.64 13.89
N TRP A 34 -1.55 19.22 13.20
CA TRP A 34 -1.50 18.89 11.78
C TRP A 34 -1.13 20.10 10.93
N THR A 35 0.02 20.05 10.24
CA THR A 35 0.48 21.15 9.40
C THR A 35 0.17 20.94 7.91
N SER A 36 0.30 22.01 7.13
CA SER A 36 0.26 21.92 5.65
C SER A 36 1.38 21.03 5.10
N ASP A 37 2.51 20.94 5.79
CA ASP A 37 3.62 20.05 5.43
C ASP A 37 3.30 18.57 5.66
N ASP A 38 2.53 18.26 6.71
CA ASP A 38 2.00 16.91 6.96
C ASP A 38 1.02 16.48 5.89
N THR A 39 0.17 17.41 5.46
CA THR A 39 -0.73 17.20 4.32
C THR A 39 0.07 16.91 3.05
N ARG A 40 1.14 17.67 2.78
CA ARG A 40 2.01 17.45 1.62
C ARG A 40 2.71 16.09 1.66
N ARG A 41 3.25 15.69 2.82
CA ARG A 41 3.93 14.40 3.01
C ARG A 41 2.97 13.23 2.89
N ALA A 42 1.76 13.33 3.46
CA ALA A 42 0.72 12.30 3.33
C ALA A 42 0.21 12.16 1.89
N ILE A 43 0.08 13.28 1.17
CA ILE A 43 -0.27 13.27 -0.27
C ILE A 43 0.85 12.61 -1.08
N ILE A 44 2.12 12.92 -0.82
CA ILE A 44 3.24 12.26 -1.52
C ILE A 44 3.26 10.75 -1.20
N ALA A 45 3.07 10.38 0.07
CA ALA A 45 3.06 8.98 0.51
C ALA A 45 1.91 8.16 -0.10
N SER A 46 0.78 8.80 -0.40
CA SER A 46 -0.38 8.15 -1.03
C SER A 46 -0.35 8.19 -2.57
N ILE A 47 0.19 9.25 -3.19
CA ILE A 47 0.31 9.36 -4.64
C ILE A 47 1.44 8.51 -5.20
N LEU A 48 2.57 8.40 -4.51
CA LEU A 48 3.73 7.61 -4.96
C LEU A 48 3.34 6.16 -5.33
N PRO A 49 2.60 5.40 -4.50
CA PRO A 49 2.18 4.04 -4.84
C PRO A 49 1.16 3.96 -5.97
N ILE A 50 0.20 4.90 -6.04
CA ILE A 50 -0.77 4.96 -7.15
C ILE A 50 -0.02 5.23 -8.46
N GLY A 51 0.89 6.21 -8.46
CA GLY A 51 1.72 6.56 -9.61
C GLY A 51 2.65 5.42 -10.04
N ALA A 52 3.29 4.76 -9.08
CA ALA A 52 4.15 3.60 -9.33
C ALA A 52 3.36 2.42 -9.91
N GLY A 53 2.18 2.12 -9.37
CA GLY A 53 1.30 1.06 -9.86
C GLY A 53 0.82 1.33 -11.28
N VAL A 54 0.34 2.54 -11.56
CA VAL A 54 -0.12 2.95 -12.91
C VAL A 54 1.05 2.95 -13.91
N ALA A 55 2.21 3.48 -13.53
CA ALA A 55 3.39 3.48 -14.39
C ALA A 55 3.88 2.06 -14.68
N GLY A 56 3.90 1.18 -13.67
CA GLY A 56 4.25 -0.22 -13.83
C GLY A 56 3.29 -0.97 -14.76
N ALA A 57 1.98 -0.79 -14.58
CA ALA A 57 0.96 -1.37 -15.44
C ALA A 57 1.07 -0.85 -16.89
N ALA A 58 1.29 0.45 -17.07
CA ALA A 58 1.49 1.05 -18.38
C ALA A 58 2.77 0.54 -19.07
N TYR A 59 3.84 0.30 -18.30
CA TYR A 59 5.07 -0.29 -18.81
C TYR A 59 4.84 -1.73 -19.28
N ILE A 60 4.23 -2.57 -18.44
CA ILE A 60 3.88 -3.96 -18.80
C ILE A 60 2.98 -4.01 -20.03
N ALA A 61 2.01 -3.09 -20.16
CA ALA A 61 1.09 -3.05 -21.28
C ALA A 61 1.74 -2.63 -22.61
N ARG A 62 2.85 -1.89 -22.57
CA ARG A 62 3.56 -1.39 -23.76
C ARG A 62 4.73 -2.28 -24.18
N ASP A 63 5.27 -3.08 -23.27
CA ASP A 63 6.43 -3.93 -23.54
C ASP A 63 6.02 -5.23 -24.26
N LYS A 64 6.45 -5.36 -25.52
CA LYS A 64 6.15 -6.53 -26.36
C LYS A 64 6.84 -7.81 -25.90
N GLU A 65 7.99 -7.71 -25.23
CA GLU A 65 8.71 -8.87 -24.71
C GLU A 65 7.92 -9.47 -23.55
N ILE A 66 7.47 -8.63 -22.61
CA ILE A 66 6.59 -9.04 -21.52
C ILE A 66 5.25 -9.59 -22.07
N ASP A 67 4.68 -8.95 -23.09
CA ASP A 67 3.44 -9.42 -23.71
C ASP A 67 3.59 -10.81 -24.34
N ASN A 68 4.70 -11.07 -25.03
CA ASN A 68 5.01 -12.37 -25.61
C ASN A 68 5.19 -13.44 -24.52
N VAL A 69 5.87 -13.12 -23.42
CA VAL A 69 6.05 -14.03 -22.27
C VAL A 69 4.70 -14.35 -21.62
N ILE A 70 3.86 -13.34 -21.36
CA ILE A 70 2.54 -13.54 -20.76
C ILE A 70 1.60 -14.32 -21.69
N THR A 71 1.71 -14.12 -23.01
CA THR A 71 0.83 -14.78 -23.98
C THR A 71 1.26 -16.21 -24.28
N SER A 72 2.57 -16.49 -24.29
CA SER A 72 3.12 -17.83 -24.47
C SER A 72 3.05 -18.71 -23.23
N ALA A 73 2.99 -18.12 -22.03
CA ALA A 73 2.86 -18.86 -20.78
C ALA A 73 1.52 -19.62 -20.70
N ARG A 74 1.59 -20.88 -20.25
CA ARG A 74 0.39 -21.66 -19.93
C ARG A 74 -0.33 -21.04 -18.74
N LYS A 75 -1.62 -20.73 -18.93
CA LYS A 75 -2.49 -20.13 -17.90
C LYS A 75 -3.48 -21.16 -17.39
N PRO A 76 -3.78 -21.19 -16.08
CA PRO A 76 -4.81 -22.07 -15.54
C PRO A 76 -6.20 -21.68 -16.05
N HIS A 77 -7.09 -22.67 -16.17
CA HIS A 77 -8.46 -22.48 -16.68
C HIS A 77 -9.28 -21.46 -15.87
N TRP A 78 -9.06 -21.42 -14.55
CA TRP A 78 -9.77 -20.57 -13.60
C TRP A 78 -9.28 -19.11 -13.58
N ALA A 79 -8.14 -18.79 -14.21
CA ALA A 79 -7.61 -17.44 -14.17
C ALA A 79 -8.38 -16.48 -15.08
N ILE A 80 -8.52 -15.24 -14.62
CA ILE A 80 -9.08 -14.14 -15.41
C ILE A 80 -8.20 -13.94 -16.66
N LYS A 81 -8.78 -14.13 -17.84
CA LYS A 81 -8.04 -14.10 -19.13
C LYS A 81 -7.86 -12.69 -19.68
N SER A 82 -8.72 -11.75 -19.30
CA SER A 82 -8.71 -10.38 -19.81
C SER A 82 -7.72 -9.50 -19.05
N ARG A 83 -6.75 -8.90 -19.77
CA ARG A 83 -5.79 -7.94 -19.19
C ARG A 83 -6.49 -6.70 -18.63
N SER A 84 -7.51 -6.20 -19.31
CA SER A 84 -8.29 -5.03 -18.87
C SER A 84 -8.98 -5.30 -17.52
N THR A 85 -9.48 -6.52 -17.32
CA THR A 85 -10.14 -6.90 -16.06
C THR A 85 -9.16 -6.95 -14.90
N HIS A 86 -7.95 -7.47 -15.10
CA HIS A 86 -6.89 -7.40 -14.08
C HIS A 86 -6.58 -5.96 -13.70
N SER A 87 -6.30 -5.10 -14.68
CA SER A 87 -5.98 -3.69 -14.41
C SER A 87 -7.12 -2.91 -13.76
N ALA A 88 -8.37 -3.24 -14.07
CA ALA A 88 -9.53 -2.64 -13.41
C ALA A 88 -9.60 -3.03 -11.93
N ILE A 89 -9.36 -4.31 -11.60
CA ILE A 89 -9.35 -4.79 -10.21
C ILE A 89 -8.13 -4.23 -9.46
N ASP A 90 -6.97 -4.15 -10.11
CA ASP A 90 -5.78 -3.48 -9.56
C ASP A 90 -6.12 -2.05 -9.16
N LEU A 91 -6.73 -1.28 -10.07
CA LEU A 91 -7.12 0.10 -9.78
C LEU A 91 -8.15 0.18 -8.64
N MET A 92 -9.13 -0.72 -8.65
CA MET A 92 -10.18 -0.76 -7.62
C MET A 92 -9.65 -1.13 -6.23
N THR A 93 -8.57 -1.93 -6.16
CA THR A 93 -7.95 -2.34 -4.89
C THR A 93 -6.89 -1.33 -4.41
N ILE A 94 -6.19 -0.66 -5.32
CA ILE A 94 -5.19 0.37 -4.99
C ILE A 94 -5.84 1.70 -4.57
N ALA A 95 -7.00 2.06 -5.12
CA ALA A 95 -7.70 3.29 -4.77
C ALA A 95 -8.02 3.42 -3.26
N PRO A 96 -8.67 2.45 -2.59
CA PRO A 96 -8.91 2.52 -1.15
C PRO A 96 -7.62 2.40 -0.33
N LEU A 97 -6.58 1.76 -0.88
CA LEU A 97 -5.27 1.63 -0.23
C LEU A 97 -4.56 2.98 -0.09
N GLY A 98 -4.65 3.84 -1.13
CA GLY A 98 -4.17 5.21 -1.07
C GLY A 98 -4.85 6.01 0.06
N TYR A 99 -6.17 5.87 0.20
CA TYR A 99 -6.91 6.49 1.30
C TYR A 99 -6.54 5.90 2.68
N ALA A 100 -6.37 4.59 2.78
CA ALA A 100 -5.91 3.94 4.01
C ALA A 100 -4.55 4.48 4.46
N SER A 101 -3.60 4.68 3.53
CA SER A 101 -2.29 5.25 3.84
C SER A 101 -2.37 6.68 4.41
N TYR A 102 -3.33 7.48 3.93
CA TYR A 102 -3.61 8.80 4.48
C TYR A 102 -4.19 8.73 5.89
N LEU A 103 -5.14 7.82 6.14
CA LEU A 103 -5.71 7.60 7.48
C LEU A 103 -4.65 7.15 8.49
N VAL A 104 -3.76 6.23 8.09
CA VAL A 104 -2.65 5.78 8.94
C VAL A 104 -1.69 6.92 9.27
N TYR A 105 -1.32 7.75 8.29
CA TYR A 105 -0.48 8.92 8.56
C TYR A 105 -1.18 9.91 9.51
N LYS A 106 -2.49 10.15 9.31
CA LYS A 106 -3.29 11.08 10.11
C LYS A 106 -3.48 10.62 11.55
N ASN A 107 -3.96 9.40 11.72
CA ASN A 107 -4.34 8.86 13.03
C ASN A 107 -3.13 8.30 13.80
N GLY A 108 -2.06 7.93 13.08
CA GLY A 108 -0.79 7.48 13.66
C GLY A 108 0.19 8.59 14.07
N GLY A 109 -0.21 9.87 14.00
CA GLY A 109 0.65 10.98 14.41
C GLY A 109 1.82 11.27 13.47
N GLY A 110 1.72 10.88 12.19
CA GLY A 110 2.74 11.14 11.18
C GLY A 110 4.04 10.34 11.36
N PHE A 111 5.11 10.81 10.71
CA PHE A 111 6.44 10.16 10.77
C PHE A 111 7.19 10.36 12.09
N ASP A 112 6.65 11.17 13.01
CA ASP A 112 7.26 11.38 14.32
C ASP A 112 7.11 10.14 15.22
N TYR A 113 6.16 9.26 14.91
CA TYR A 113 5.95 7.99 15.61
C TYR A 113 6.59 6.82 14.88
N THR A 114 7.27 5.96 15.64
CA THR A 114 7.97 4.79 15.11
C THR A 114 7.01 3.80 14.45
N ASP A 115 5.85 3.53 15.05
CA ASP A 115 4.88 2.56 14.53
C ASP A 115 4.35 2.96 13.16
N THR A 116 3.99 4.23 13.00
CA THR A 116 3.49 4.81 11.73
C THR A 116 4.57 4.81 10.65
N THR A 117 5.80 5.13 11.03
CA THR A 117 6.95 5.07 10.11
C THR A 117 7.24 3.64 9.67
N VAL A 118 7.18 2.66 10.58
CA VAL A 118 7.34 1.24 10.25
C VAL A 118 6.21 0.77 9.33
N ALA A 119 4.97 1.13 9.61
CA ALA A 119 3.82 0.75 8.78
C ALA A 119 3.93 1.32 7.35
N LEU A 120 4.26 2.60 7.21
CA LEU A 120 4.40 3.26 5.91
C LEU A 120 5.66 2.80 5.14
N SER A 121 6.75 2.50 5.83
CA SER A 121 7.96 1.94 5.20
C SER A 121 7.71 0.50 4.72
N LEU A 122 6.99 -0.31 5.48
CA LEU A 122 6.57 -1.64 5.08
C LEU A 122 5.66 -1.60 3.84
N TYR A 123 4.73 -0.64 3.80
CA TYR A 123 3.92 -0.37 2.62
C TYR A 123 4.77 0.04 1.41
N GLY A 124 5.73 0.95 1.59
CA GLY A 124 6.67 1.33 0.52
C GLY A 124 7.51 0.16 0.01
N ALA A 125 7.97 -0.72 0.91
CA ALA A 125 8.69 -1.94 0.55
C ALA A 125 7.81 -2.90 -0.26
N ASN A 126 6.53 -3.05 0.10
CA ASN A 126 5.57 -3.85 -0.64
C ASN A 126 5.39 -3.36 -2.09
N VAL A 127 5.28 -2.05 -2.30
CA VAL A 127 5.23 -1.43 -3.63
C VAL A 127 6.53 -1.66 -4.41
N GLY A 128 7.68 -1.52 -3.75
CA GLY A 128 8.98 -1.81 -4.35
C GLY A 128 9.10 -3.26 -4.82
N LEU A 129 8.69 -4.21 -3.99
CA LEU A 129 8.64 -5.63 -4.35
C LEU A 129 7.69 -5.88 -5.54
N ALA A 130 6.55 -5.19 -5.59
CA ALA A 130 5.64 -5.29 -6.73
C ALA A 130 6.29 -4.81 -8.04
N LEU A 131 7.08 -3.73 -8.01
CA LEU A 131 7.82 -3.24 -9.18
C LEU A 131 8.91 -4.22 -9.67
N VAL A 132 9.51 -5.00 -8.77
CA VAL A 132 10.49 -6.04 -9.13
C VAL A 132 9.89 -7.15 -10.00
N ASN A 133 8.57 -7.34 -10.01
CA ASN A 133 7.92 -8.29 -10.93
C ASN A 133 8.15 -7.93 -12.40
N ILE A 134 8.30 -6.65 -12.74
CA ILE A 134 8.49 -6.18 -14.12
C ILE A 134 9.79 -6.76 -14.74
N PRO A 135 10.99 -6.53 -14.15
CA PRO A 135 12.22 -7.12 -14.69
C PRO A 135 12.25 -8.66 -14.58
N LEU A 136 11.54 -9.27 -13.63
CA LEU A 136 11.45 -10.73 -13.52
C LEU A 136 10.64 -11.36 -14.65
N LEU A 137 9.51 -10.72 -15.03
CA LEU A 137 8.71 -11.12 -16.19
C LEU A 137 9.53 -11.03 -17.48
N LYS A 138 10.32 -9.97 -17.63
CA LYS A 138 11.21 -9.79 -18.79
C LYS A 138 12.22 -10.93 -18.91
N LYS A 139 12.82 -11.34 -17.78
CA LYS A 139 13.72 -12.50 -17.73
C LYS A 139 13.01 -13.86 -17.86
N SER A 140 11.69 -13.90 -18.00
CA SER A 140 10.88 -15.12 -18.07
C SER A 140 11.13 -16.12 -16.92
N ASN A 141 11.56 -15.62 -15.75
CA ASN A 141 11.89 -16.46 -14.61
C ASN A 141 10.67 -16.66 -13.71
N PHE A 142 9.82 -17.63 -14.08
CA PHE A 142 8.57 -17.91 -13.37
C PHE A 142 8.78 -18.37 -11.91
N GLN A 143 9.92 -18.99 -11.58
CA GLN A 143 10.28 -19.36 -10.20
C GLN A 143 10.46 -18.12 -9.33
N CYS A 144 11.33 -17.22 -9.77
CA CYS A 144 11.64 -16.00 -9.03
C CYS A 144 10.42 -15.08 -8.97
N LEU A 145 9.61 -15.04 -10.04
CA LEU A 145 8.35 -14.33 -10.07
C LEU A 145 7.35 -14.84 -9.01
N PHE A 146 7.26 -16.16 -8.84
CA PHE A 146 6.41 -16.77 -7.82
C PHE A 146 6.88 -16.41 -6.40
N TYR A 147 8.17 -16.60 -6.08
CA TYR A 147 8.71 -16.24 -4.77
C TYR A 147 8.55 -14.75 -4.47
N ASN A 148 8.78 -13.88 -5.45
CA ASN A 148 8.55 -12.46 -5.29
C ASN A 148 7.07 -12.13 -5.07
N SER A 149 6.15 -12.79 -5.78
CA SER A 149 4.71 -12.61 -5.58
C SER A 149 4.25 -13.08 -4.20
N LEU A 150 4.84 -14.15 -3.66
CA LEU A 150 4.63 -14.56 -2.26
C LEU A 150 5.13 -13.51 -1.28
N LEU A 151 6.31 -12.93 -1.51
CA LEU A 151 6.85 -11.85 -0.69
C LEU A 151 5.95 -10.61 -0.73
N VAL A 152 5.44 -10.24 -1.91
CA VAL A 152 4.46 -9.16 -2.07
C VAL A 152 3.19 -9.48 -1.27
N SER A 153 2.64 -10.68 -1.38
CA SER A 153 1.44 -11.06 -0.61
C SER A 153 1.69 -11.04 0.90
N GLY A 154 2.82 -11.59 1.37
CA GLY A 154 3.18 -11.60 2.78
C GLY A 154 3.39 -10.18 3.34
N THR A 155 4.08 -9.32 2.59
CA THR A 155 4.28 -7.91 2.98
C THR A 155 2.99 -7.10 2.90
N ALA A 156 2.08 -7.40 1.98
CA ALA A 156 0.76 -6.78 1.92
C ALA A 156 -0.09 -7.16 3.14
N ALA A 157 -0.10 -8.42 3.55
CA ALA A 157 -0.78 -8.87 4.76
C ALA A 157 -0.17 -8.24 6.03
N ALA A 158 1.16 -8.15 6.10
CA ALA A 158 1.84 -7.47 7.20
C ALA A 158 1.52 -5.96 7.24
N THR A 159 1.44 -5.31 6.07
CA THR A 159 1.00 -3.91 5.95
C THR A 159 -0.44 -3.74 6.43
N ALA A 160 -1.35 -4.63 6.02
CA ALA A 160 -2.74 -4.60 6.47
C ALA A 160 -2.85 -4.72 8.01
N TYR A 161 -2.05 -5.62 8.60
CA TYR A 161 -1.99 -5.78 10.05
C TYR A 161 -1.43 -4.54 10.75
N ALA A 162 -0.34 -3.97 10.24
CA ALA A 162 0.25 -2.75 10.78
C ALA A 162 -0.72 -1.56 10.68
N PHE A 163 -1.44 -1.44 9.56
CA PHE A 163 -2.45 -0.39 9.36
C PHE A 163 -3.62 -0.59 10.33
N TYR A 164 -4.09 -1.83 10.52
CA TYR A 164 -5.15 -2.15 11.46
C TYR A 164 -4.80 -1.81 12.92
N LYS A 165 -3.52 -1.94 13.30
CA LYS A 165 -3.04 -1.58 14.64
C LYS A 165 -3.05 -0.08 14.90
N ILE A 166 -2.86 0.73 13.86
CA ILE A 166 -2.87 2.19 13.96
C ILE A 166 -4.30 2.71 13.82
N ASP A 167 -5.02 2.25 12.81
CA ASP A 167 -6.40 2.63 12.52
C ASP A 167 -7.18 1.43 11.96
N GLN A 168 -8.21 1.00 12.69
CA GLN A 168 -9.00 -0.18 12.32
C GLN A 168 -9.68 -0.02 10.94
N ASN A 169 -10.11 1.20 10.59
CA ASN A 169 -10.75 1.46 9.31
C ASN A 169 -9.73 1.36 8.16
N ALA A 170 -8.52 1.92 8.33
CA ALA A 170 -7.44 1.82 7.37
C ALA A 170 -7.02 0.36 7.13
N GLY A 171 -6.95 -0.44 8.20
CA GLY A 171 -6.73 -1.89 8.11
C GLY A 171 -7.80 -2.58 7.27
N LEU A 172 -9.09 -2.29 7.51
CA LEU A 172 -10.22 -2.86 6.76
C LEU A 172 -10.16 -2.50 5.27
N TRP A 173 -9.85 -1.25 4.94
CA TRP A 173 -9.69 -0.80 3.54
C TRP A 173 -8.52 -1.47 2.81
N THR A 174 -7.55 -2.02 3.56
CA THR A 174 -6.38 -2.72 3.01
C THR A 174 -6.66 -4.21 2.73
N ILE A 175 -7.71 -4.79 3.31
CA ILE A 175 -8.05 -6.22 3.15
C ILE A 175 -8.27 -6.61 1.67
N PRO A 176 -9.05 -5.87 0.85
CA PRO A 176 -9.23 -6.22 -0.56
C PRO A 176 -7.91 -6.31 -1.33
N TYR A 177 -6.97 -5.42 -1.05
CA TYR A 177 -5.63 -5.44 -1.63
C TYR A 177 -4.81 -6.66 -1.18
N ALA A 178 -4.83 -6.99 0.11
CA ALA A 178 -4.15 -8.17 0.64
C ALA A 178 -4.69 -9.48 0.02
N LEU A 179 -6.02 -9.58 -0.15
CA LEU A 179 -6.65 -10.72 -0.83
C LEU A 179 -6.27 -10.78 -2.32
N TRP A 180 -6.20 -9.64 -2.98
CA TRP A 180 -5.83 -9.57 -4.39
C TRP A 180 -4.37 -9.96 -4.65
N THR A 181 -3.44 -9.54 -3.78
CA THR A 181 -2.05 -9.97 -3.85
C THR A 181 -1.89 -11.47 -3.54
N ALA A 182 -2.72 -12.04 -2.67
CA ALA A 182 -2.76 -13.49 -2.44
C ALA A 182 -3.25 -14.26 -3.68
N TYR A 183 -4.25 -13.73 -4.39
CA TYR A 183 -4.66 -14.26 -5.70
C TYR A 183 -3.50 -14.24 -6.70
N TYR A 184 -2.71 -13.18 -6.78
CA TYR A 184 -1.52 -13.14 -7.63
C TYR A 184 -0.45 -14.15 -7.24
N ALA A 185 -0.23 -14.38 -5.95
CA ALA A 185 0.71 -15.41 -5.49
C ALA A 185 0.23 -16.81 -5.90
N PHE A 186 -1.07 -17.10 -5.76
CA PHE A 186 -1.65 -18.38 -6.18
C PHE A 186 -1.65 -18.54 -7.70
N PHE A 187 -1.91 -17.47 -8.45
CA PHE A 187 -1.79 -17.44 -9.91
C PHE A 187 -0.34 -17.68 -10.35
N GLY A 188 0.63 -17.03 -9.71
CA GLY A 188 2.06 -17.23 -9.95
C GLY A 188 2.49 -18.67 -9.67
N TYR A 189 1.97 -19.29 -8.61
CA TYR A 189 2.21 -20.70 -8.30
C TYR A 189 1.67 -21.63 -9.39
N ALA A 190 0.42 -21.43 -9.82
CA ALA A 190 -0.19 -22.24 -10.86
C ALA A 190 0.54 -22.06 -12.20
N ALA A 191 0.92 -20.83 -12.56
CA ALA A 191 1.73 -20.54 -13.73
C ALA A 191 3.11 -21.22 -13.63
N TYR A 192 3.76 -21.18 -12.47
CA TYR A 192 5.02 -21.88 -12.24
C TYR A 192 4.86 -23.40 -12.42
N GLN A 193 3.85 -24.03 -11.84
CA GLN A 193 3.61 -25.46 -12.00
C GLN A 193 3.34 -25.86 -13.46
N LEU A 194 2.57 -25.06 -14.20
CA LEU A 194 2.22 -25.34 -15.59
C LEU A 194 3.37 -25.12 -16.58
N ASN A 195 4.34 -24.26 -16.23
CA ASN A 195 5.47 -23.89 -17.09
C ASN A 195 6.82 -24.43 -16.56
N SER A 196 6.83 -25.15 -15.44
CA SER A 196 8.00 -25.92 -15.02
C SER A 196 8.19 -27.09 -15.96
N PRO A 197 9.43 -27.40 -16.38
CA PRO A 197 9.68 -28.67 -17.06
C PRO A 197 9.18 -29.78 -16.13
N GLN A 198 8.31 -30.66 -16.66
CA GLN A 198 7.92 -31.87 -15.94
C GLN A 198 9.21 -32.54 -15.48
N LYS A 199 9.41 -32.62 -14.17
CA LYS A 199 10.43 -33.50 -13.61
C LYS A 199 9.88 -34.90 -13.85
N ASP A 200 10.30 -35.52 -14.95
CA ASP A 200 9.97 -36.90 -15.27
C ASP A 200 10.20 -37.75 -14.02
N ALA A 201 9.14 -38.41 -13.57
CA ALA A 201 9.14 -39.40 -12.50
C ALA A 201 9.40 -40.78 -13.09
#